data_AF-A0AAV5HMV2-F1
#
_entry.id   AF-A0AAV5HMV2-F1
#
_cell.length_a   1.000
_cell.length_b   1.000
_cell.length_c   1.000
_cell.angle_alpha   90.00
_cell.angle_beta   90.00
_cell.angle_gamma   90.00
#
_symmetry.space_group_name_H-M   'P 1'
#
loop_
_entity.id
_entity.type
_entity.pdbx_description
1 polymer ?
#
loop_
_entity_poly.entity_id
_entity_poly.type
_entity_poly.pdbx_seq_one_letter_code
_entity_poly.pdbx_strand_id
1 'polypeptide(L)'
;MNAIEEVLRIARAQTLIALCSTVPGYWFTVFFIDKMGRFAIQLMGFFFMTVFMFALAIPYDHWTHKENRIGFVVMYSLTFFFANFGPNATTFVVPAEIFPARLRSTCHGISAASGKLGAIVGAFGFLYLAQNQDKTKADAGYPAGIGIKNALLVLGGINALGCLFTFLVPESKGKSLEEMSGENEDEAAEGEGSSYNNRTVPVA
;
A
#
# COMPACT_ATOMS: atom_id res chain seq x y z
N MET A 1 29.31 18.06 7.20
CA MET A 1 28.86 16.99 6.28
C MET A 1 28.37 17.68 5.03
N ASN A 2 28.91 17.32 3.87
CA ASN A 2 28.48 17.89 2.60
C ASN A 2 27.13 17.25 2.18
N ALA A 3 26.29 17.96 1.43
CA ALA A 3 24.99 17.46 0.97
C ALA A 3 25.12 16.12 0.20
N ILE A 4 26.19 15.96 -0.60
CA ILE A 4 26.47 14.71 -1.33
C ILE A 4 26.73 13.54 -0.36
N GLU A 5 27.48 13.78 0.72
CA GLU A 5 27.79 12.75 1.72
C GLU A 5 26.55 12.33 2.50
N GLU A 6 25.68 13.30 2.81
CA GLU A 6 24.40 13.04 3.48
C GLU A 6 23.48 12.19 2.62
N VAL A 7 23.30 12.58 1.35
CA VAL A 7 22.52 11.82 0.37
C VAL A 7 23.08 10.41 0.21
N LEU A 8 24.40 10.25 0.09
CA LEU A 8 25.05 8.94 -0.02
C LEU A 8 24.81 8.08 1.23
N ARG A 9 24.83 8.68 2.42
CA ARG A 9 24.59 7.98 3.69
C ARG A 9 23.14 7.51 3.80
N ILE A 10 22.19 8.36 3.44
CA ILE A 10 20.76 8.01 3.40
C ILE A 10 20.53 6.90 2.36
N ALA A 11 21.10 7.04 1.16
CA ALA A 11 20.99 6.05 0.10
C ALA A 11 21.53 4.68 0.53
N ARG A 12 22.70 4.62 1.19
CA ARG A 12 23.25 3.37 1.72
C ARG A 12 22.31 2.70 2.73
N ALA A 13 21.70 3.47 3.62
CA ALA A 13 20.74 2.93 4.58
C ALA A 13 19.47 2.39 3.88
N GLN A 14 18.94 3.13 2.91
CA GLN A 14 17.79 2.71 2.11
C GLN A 14 18.09 1.45 1.29
N THR A 15 19.29 1.36 0.69
CA THR A 15 19.73 0.16 -0.04
C THR A 15 19.78 -1.06 0.86
N LEU A 16 20.28 -0.92 2.10
CA LEU A 16 20.29 -2.02 3.07
C LEU A 16 18.87 -2.49 3.40
N ILE A 17 17.97 -1.55 3.71
CA ILE A 17 16.55 -1.86 3.98
C ILE A 17 15.91 -2.53 2.77
N ALA A 18 16.19 -2.03 1.56
CA ALA A 18 15.65 -2.59 0.34
C ALA A 18 16.10 -4.05 0.11
N LEU A 19 17.40 -4.32 0.26
CA LEU A 19 17.97 -5.65 0.07
C LEU A 19 17.52 -6.66 1.13
N CYS A 20 17.44 -6.23 2.39
CA CYS A 20 17.12 -7.12 3.51
C CYS A 20 15.62 -7.24 3.81
N SER A 21 14.79 -6.32 3.32
CA SER A 21 13.36 -6.26 3.70
C SER A 21 12.46 -6.18 2.48
N THR A 22 12.61 -5.16 1.64
CA THR A 22 11.70 -4.91 0.51
C THR A 22 11.75 -6.05 -0.50
N VAL A 23 12.94 -6.42 -0.97
CA VAL A 23 13.12 -7.47 -1.99
C VAL A 23 12.65 -8.83 -1.47
N PRO A 24 13.05 -9.29 -0.27
CA PRO A 24 12.48 -10.52 0.31
C PRO A 24 10.96 -10.47 0.47
N GLY A 25 10.40 -9.32 0.90
CA GLY A 25 8.96 -9.16 1.06
C GLY A 25 8.19 -9.38 -0.25
N TYR A 26 8.71 -8.88 -1.37
CA TYR A 26 8.12 -9.14 -2.69
C TYR A 26 8.15 -10.63 -3.06
N TRP A 27 9.27 -11.31 -2.85
CA TRP A 27 9.36 -12.74 -3.13
C TRP A 27 8.38 -13.55 -2.27
N PHE A 28 8.21 -13.18 -1.01
CA PHE A 28 7.18 -13.77 -0.16
C PHE A 28 5.78 -13.54 -0.74
N THR A 29 5.44 -12.32 -1.17
CA THR A 29 4.16 -12.11 -1.87
C THR A 29 4.03 -13.05 -3.07
N VAL A 30 5.03 -13.12 -3.95
CA VAL A 30 4.99 -13.99 -5.14
C VAL A 30 4.74 -15.46 -4.77
N PHE A 31 5.39 -15.99 -3.74
CA PHE A 31 5.23 -17.39 -3.34
C PHE A 31 3.89 -17.69 -2.66
N PHE A 32 3.27 -16.70 -2.03
CA PHE A 32 2.07 -16.89 -1.20
C PHE A 32 0.78 -16.31 -1.81
N ILE A 33 0.85 -15.44 -2.82
CA ILE A 33 -0.33 -14.73 -3.36
C ILE A 33 -1.42 -15.66 -3.89
N ASP A 34 -1.05 -16.75 -4.55
CA ASP A 34 -2.00 -17.74 -5.05
C ASP A 34 -2.43 -18.77 -3.98
N LYS A 35 -1.67 -18.89 -2.88
CA LYS A 35 -1.96 -19.83 -1.79
C LYS A 35 -2.79 -19.21 -0.67
N MET A 36 -2.44 -18.02 -0.20
CA MET A 36 -3.14 -17.31 0.86
C MET A 36 -4.27 -16.44 0.33
N GLY A 37 -4.14 -15.90 -0.89
CA GLY A 37 -5.08 -14.93 -1.44
C GLY A 37 -4.62 -13.49 -1.23
N ARG A 38 -5.21 -12.57 -2.01
CA ARG A 38 -4.80 -11.16 -2.06
C ARG A 38 -5.30 -10.44 -0.82
N PHE A 39 -6.53 -10.74 -0.40
CA PHE A 39 -7.14 -10.13 0.78
C PHE A 39 -6.36 -10.49 2.05
N ALA A 40 -6.06 -11.78 2.24
CA ALA A 40 -5.35 -12.24 3.43
C ALA A 40 -3.95 -11.64 3.56
N ILE A 41 -3.22 -11.53 2.45
CA ILE A 41 -1.89 -10.89 2.43
C ILE A 41 -1.99 -9.39 2.70
N GLN A 42 -2.97 -8.70 2.11
CA GLN A 42 -3.16 -7.27 2.33
C GLN A 42 -3.50 -6.96 3.80
N LEU A 43 -4.41 -7.74 4.39
CA LEU A 43 -4.83 -7.58 5.78
C LEU A 43 -3.67 -7.83 6.75
N MET A 44 -2.94 -8.92 6.53
CA MET A 44 -1.76 -9.29 7.32
C MET A 44 -0.66 -8.21 7.23
N GLY A 45 -0.40 -7.70 6.02
CA GLY A 45 0.58 -6.64 5.80
C GLY A 45 0.23 -5.36 6.56
N PHE A 46 -1.00 -4.85 6.39
CA PHE A 46 -1.45 -3.66 7.14
C PHE A 46 -1.42 -3.88 8.66
N PHE A 47 -1.84 -5.05 9.14
CA PHE A 47 -1.83 -5.38 10.56
C PHE A 47 -0.40 -5.32 11.15
N PHE A 48 0.55 -6.02 10.55
CA PHE A 48 1.93 -6.02 11.06
C PHE A 48 2.60 -4.65 10.89
N MET A 49 2.33 -3.92 9.80
CA MET A 49 2.79 -2.54 9.65
C MET A 49 2.27 -1.63 10.76
N THR A 50 1.01 -1.76 11.17
CA THR A 50 0.44 -1.02 12.30
C THR A 50 1.14 -1.39 13.61
N VAL A 51 1.32 -2.69 13.88
CA VAL A 51 1.99 -3.18 15.09
C VAL A 51 3.41 -2.61 15.19
N PHE A 52 4.22 -2.69 14.12
CA PHE A 52 5.59 -2.19 14.13
C PHE A 52 5.65 -0.66 14.21
N MET A 53 4.74 0.07 13.55
CA MET A 53 4.67 1.52 13.67
C MET A 53 4.36 1.96 15.10
N PHE A 54 3.42 1.31 15.79
CA PHE A 54 3.17 1.60 17.19
C PHE A 54 4.29 1.14 18.13
N ALA A 55 4.94 0.01 17.84
CA ALA A 55 6.13 -0.43 18.59
C ALA A 55 7.32 0.53 18.44
N LEU A 56 7.42 1.25 17.32
CA LEU A 56 8.40 2.32 17.12
C LEU A 56 7.98 3.64 17.81
N ALA A 57 6.68 3.95 17.81
CA ALA A 57 6.16 5.23 18.27
C ALA A 57 5.95 5.31 19.80
N ILE A 58 5.45 4.25 20.44
CA ILE A 58 5.11 4.27 21.87
C ILE A 58 6.37 4.42 22.73
N PRO A 59 7.37 3.51 22.64
CA PRO A 59 8.65 3.65 23.33
C PRO A 59 9.67 4.44 22.48
N TYR A 60 9.26 5.52 21.81
CA TYR A 60 10.16 6.29 20.93
C TYR A 60 11.45 6.73 21.63
N ASP A 61 11.34 7.19 22.87
CA ASP A 61 12.50 7.64 23.66
C ASP A 61 13.49 6.48 23.91
N HIS A 62 13.00 5.26 24.15
CA HIS A 62 13.84 4.06 24.29
C HIS A 62 14.70 3.82 23.04
N TRP A 63 14.14 4.02 21.85
CA TRP A 63 14.83 3.83 20.58
C TRP A 63 15.88 4.92 20.28
N THR A 64 15.78 6.10 20.89
CA THR A 64 16.73 7.19 20.67
C THR A 64 18.10 6.94 21.31
N HIS A 65 18.15 6.08 22.34
CA HIS A 65 19.38 5.65 22.99
C HIS A 65 20.29 4.88 22.03
N LYS A 66 21.60 5.13 22.09
CA LYS A 66 22.59 4.55 21.15
C LYS A 66 22.56 3.02 21.10
N GLU A 67 22.30 2.38 22.24
CA GLU A 67 22.27 0.92 22.39
C GLU A 67 21.12 0.27 21.61
N ASN A 68 19.99 0.98 21.46
CA ASN A 68 18.76 0.42 20.87
C ASN A 68 18.58 0.77 19.39
N ARG A 69 19.51 1.53 18.80
CA ARG A 69 19.41 1.97 17.39
C ARG A 69 19.32 0.82 16.41
N ILE A 70 20.00 -0.29 16.68
CA ILE A 70 19.93 -1.49 15.83
C ILE A 70 18.51 -2.06 15.86
N GLY A 71 17.90 -2.17 17.05
CA GLY A 71 16.52 -2.65 17.18
C GLY A 71 15.52 -1.72 16.49
N PHE A 72 15.71 -0.40 16.53
CA PHE A 72 14.89 0.55 15.77
C PHE A 72 14.97 0.25 14.26
N VAL A 73 16.18 0.07 13.72
CA VAL A 73 16.38 -0.25 12.30
C VAL A 73 15.73 -1.59 11.95
N VAL A 74 15.80 -2.60 12.82
CA VAL A 74 15.15 -3.90 12.59
C VAL A 74 13.64 -3.76 12.55
N MET A 75 13.01 -3.08 13.52
CA MET A 75 11.55 -2.86 13.53
C MET A 75 11.08 -2.03 12.33
N TYR A 76 11.86 -1.01 11.96
CA TYR A 76 11.60 -0.20 10.78
C TYR A 76 11.73 -1.04 9.50
N SER A 77 12.75 -1.88 9.40
CA SER A 77 12.96 -2.83 8.29
C SER A 77 11.83 -3.84 8.18
N LEU A 78 11.36 -4.40 9.30
CA LEU A 78 10.20 -5.30 9.31
C LEU A 78 8.93 -4.60 8.79
N THR A 79 8.76 -3.31 9.07
CA THR A 79 7.64 -2.55 8.48
C THR A 79 7.72 -2.53 6.95
N PHE A 80 8.91 -2.32 6.36
CA PHE A 80 9.08 -2.43 4.91
C PHE A 80 8.88 -3.85 4.39
N PHE A 81 9.33 -4.85 5.12
CA PHE A 81 9.11 -6.24 4.73
C PHE A 81 7.62 -6.53 4.59
N PHE A 82 6.81 -6.23 5.61
CA PHE A 82 5.36 -6.45 5.58
C PHE A 82 4.59 -5.47 4.69
N ALA A 83 5.14 -4.29 4.41
CA ALA A 83 4.59 -3.42 3.36
C ALA A 83 4.66 -4.10 1.99
N ASN A 84 5.77 -4.78 1.68
CA ASN A 84 5.98 -5.46 0.41
C ASN A 84 5.41 -6.89 0.39
N PHE A 85 5.44 -7.59 1.52
CA PHE A 85 4.66 -8.79 1.79
C PHE A 85 3.25 -8.45 2.27
N GLY A 86 2.51 -7.70 1.44
CA GLY A 86 1.29 -7.06 1.89
C GLY A 86 0.77 -6.01 0.90
N PRO A 87 0.34 -4.84 1.40
CA PRO A 87 -0.44 -3.88 0.63
C PRO A 87 0.30 -3.28 -0.56
N ASN A 88 1.63 -3.17 -0.56
CA ASN A 88 2.34 -2.62 -1.71
C ASN A 88 2.05 -3.46 -2.96
N ALA A 89 2.25 -4.77 -2.89
CA ALA A 89 2.01 -5.65 -4.03
C ALA A 89 0.50 -5.86 -4.29
N THR A 90 -0.29 -6.12 -3.25
CA THR A 90 -1.71 -6.46 -3.44
C THR A 90 -2.52 -5.27 -3.96
N THR A 91 -2.25 -4.04 -3.54
CA THR A 91 -2.98 -2.86 -4.04
C THR A 91 -2.71 -2.54 -5.52
N PHE A 92 -1.62 -3.06 -6.10
CA PHE A 92 -1.42 -3.02 -7.55
C PHE A 92 -2.14 -4.15 -8.27
N VAL A 93 -2.12 -5.36 -7.71
CA VAL A 93 -2.69 -6.57 -8.35
C VAL A 93 -4.23 -6.55 -8.32
N VAL A 94 -4.81 -6.21 -7.17
CA VAL A 94 -6.25 -6.28 -6.90
C VAL A 94 -7.09 -5.47 -7.91
N PRO A 95 -6.78 -4.19 -8.24
CA PRO A 95 -7.50 -3.46 -9.28
C PRO A 95 -7.45 -4.11 -10.66
N ALA A 96 -6.34 -4.79 -11.00
CA ALA A 96 -6.22 -5.47 -12.29
C ALA A 96 -7.08 -6.74 -12.35
N GLU A 97 -7.37 -7.36 -11.20
CA GLU A 97 -8.14 -8.60 -11.10
C GLU A 97 -9.65 -8.38 -10.87
N ILE A 98 -10.05 -7.28 -10.22
CA ILE A 98 -11.47 -7.02 -9.89
C ILE A 98 -12.20 -6.25 -10.99
N PHE A 99 -11.53 -5.33 -11.69
CA PHE A 99 -12.23 -4.48 -12.64
C PHE A 99 -12.57 -5.22 -13.95
N PRO A 100 -13.81 -5.04 -14.49
CA PRO A 100 -14.23 -5.62 -15.76
C PRO A 100 -13.28 -5.29 -16.90
N ALA A 101 -13.07 -6.23 -17.82
CA ALA A 101 -12.08 -6.08 -18.90
C ALA A 101 -12.31 -4.80 -19.70
N ARG A 102 -13.59 -4.47 -19.96
CA ARG A 102 -14.00 -3.26 -20.70
C ARG A 102 -13.61 -1.94 -20.02
N LEU A 103 -13.52 -1.89 -18.68
CA LEU A 103 -13.22 -0.69 -17.90
C LEU A 103 -11.86 -0.73 -17.17
N ARG A 104 -11.16 -1.87 -17.24
CA ARG A 104 -9.97 -2.16 -16.42
C ARG A 104 -8.92 -1.07 -16.50
N SER A 105 -8.61 -0.59 -17.70
CA SER A 105 -7.59 0.45 -17.90
C SER A 105 -7.94 1.76 -17.19
N THR A 106 -9.18 2.23 -17.33
CA THR A 106 -9.67 3.46 -16.69
C THR A 106 -9.70 3.33 -15.17
N CYS A 107 -10.32 2.26 -14.66
CA CYS A 107 -10.46 2.05 -13.22
C CYS A 107 -9.09 1.81 -12.55
N HIS A 108 -8.21 0.99 -13.16
CA HIS A 108 -6.85 0.80 -12.69
C HIS A 108 -6.05 2.12 -12.73
N GLY A 109 -6.21 2.92 -13.80
CA GLY A 109 -5.60 4.24 -13.91
C GLY A 109 -6.01 5.20 -12.80
N ILE A 110 -7.30 5.24 -12.45
CA ILE A 110 -7.81 6.03 -11.33
C ILE A 110 -7.22 5.52 -10.00
N SER A 111 -7.24 4.21 -9.76
CA SER A 111 -6.64 3.62 -8.55
C SER A 111 -5.15 3.96 -8.42
N ALA A 112 -4.39 3.86 -9.51
CA ALA A 112 -2.97 4.21 -9.54
C ALA A 112 -2.74 5.71 -9.30
N ALA A 113 -3.59 6.58 -9.88
CA ALA A 113 -3.52 8.03 -9.65
C ALA A 113 -3.81 8.39 -8.19
N SER A 114 -4.82 7.78 -7.55
CA SER A 114 -5.12 7.94 -6.14
C SER A 114 -3.94 7.51 -5.25
N GLY A 115 -3.28 6.39 -5.57
CA GLY A 115 -2.07 5.95 -4.88
C GLY A 115 -0.92 6.96 -4.98
N LYS A 116 -0.69 7.52 -6.18
CA LYS A 116 0.33 8.57 -6.38
C LYS A 116 0.00 9.86 -5.64
N LEU A 117 -1.27 10.28 -5.62
CA LEU A 117 -1.73 11.43 -4.82
C LEU A 117 -1.43 11.19 -3.33
N GLY A 118 -1.76 10.01 -2.81
CA GLY A 118 -1.45 9.61 -1.43
C GLY A 118 0.05 9.65 -1.14
N ALA A 119 0.90 9.20 -2.07
CA ALA A 119 2.35 9.25 -1.92
C ALA A 119 2.88 10.70 -1.85
N ILE A 120 2.33 11.63 -2.65
CA ILE A 120 2.67 13.05 -2.59
C ILE A 120 2.28 13.63 -1.23
N VAL A 121 1.03 13.40 -0.80
CA VAL A 121 0.54 13.87 0.51
C VAL A 121 1.37 13.29 1.65
N GLY A 122 1.74 12.01 1.58
CA GLY A 122 2.58 11.35 2.57
C GLY A 122 4.00 11.91 2.61
N ALA A 123 4.64 12.07 1.45
CA ALA A 123 6.03 12.55 1.37
C ALA A 123 6.17 13.98 1.92
N PHE A 124 5.34 14.91 1.45
CA PHE A 124 5.37 16.29 1.93
C PHE A 124 4.76 16.39 3.34
N GLY A 125 3.59 15.76 3.57
CA GLY A 125 2.92 15.80 4.86
C GLY A 125 3.80 15.28 5.99
N PHE A 126 4.48 14.14 5.81
CA PHE A 126 5.42 13.63 6.80
C PHE A 126 6.61 14.58 6.99
N LEU A 127 7.18 15.13 5.91
CA LEU A 127 8.30 16.07 5.98
C LEU A 127 7.99 17.30 6.85
N TYR A 128 6.78 17.85 6.74
CA TYR A 128 6.31 18.97 7.56
C TYR A 128 5.92 18.53 8.99
N LEU A 129 5.23 17.39 9.14
CA LEU A 129 4.73 16.92 10.43
C LEU A 129 5.83 16.39 11.36
N ALA A 130 6.86 15.75 10.80
CA ALA A 130 7.94 15.15 11.57
C ALA A 130 8.89 16.18 12.21
N GLN A 131 8.78 17.46 11.82
CA GLN A 131 9.56 18.56 12.37
C GLN A 131 9.36 18.71 13.88
N ASN A 132 10.37 19.28 14.55
CA ASN A 132 10.31 19.48 16.00
C ASN A 132 9.14 20.39 16.39
N GLN A 133 8.53 20.12 17.54
CA GLN A 133 7.47 20.96 18.10
C GLN A 133 8.00 22.33 18.52
N ASP A 134 9.29 22.39 18.88
CA ASP A 134 9.98 23.63 19.18
C ASP A 134 10.48 24.28 17.88
N LYS A 135 9.97 25.47 17.56
CA LYS A 135 10.35 26.25 16.37
C LYS A 135 11.85 26.53 16.32
N THR A 136 12.53 26.59 17.45
CA THR A 136 13.98 26.85 17.51
C THR A 136 14.83 25.65 17.11
N LYS A 137 14.21 24.46 17.03
CA LYS A 137 14.84 23.17 16.69
C LYS A 137 14.29 22.55 15.42
N ALA A 138 13.36 23.23 14.74
CA ALA A 138 12.88 22.83 13.43
C ALA A 138 13.94 23.14 12.37
N ASP A 139 13.97 22.35 11.30
CA ASP A 139 14.91 22.56 10.20
C ASP A 139 14.66 23.93 9.53
N ALA A 140 15.73 24.57 9.08
CA ALA A 140 15.66 25.90 8.48
C ALA A 140 14.68 25.93 7.28
N GLY A 141 13.67 26.78 7.36
CA GLY A 141 12.62 26.92 6.34
C GLY A 141 11.35 26.11 6.60
N TYR A 142 11.29 25.31 7.67
CA TYR A 142 10.09 24.57 8.06
C TYR A 142 9.40 25.16 9.30
N PRO A 143 8.06 25.13 9.37
CA PRO A 143 7.33 25.43 10.60
C PRO A 143 7.52 24.32 11.64
N ALA A 144 7.22 24.63 12.90
CA ALA A 144 7.17 23.59 13.94
C ALA A 144 6.14 22.52 13.59
N GLY A 145 6.56 21.26 13.69
CA GLY A 145 5.75 20.09 13.42
C GLY A 145 5.16 19.50 14.69
N ILE A 146 4.63 18.29 14.57
CA ILE A 146 4.14 17.50 15.71
C ILE A 146 5.24 16.60 16.30
N GLY A 147 6.40 16.51 15.66
CA GLY A 147 7.53 15.67 16.05
C GLY A 147 7.45 14.24 15.51
N ILE A 148 8.60 13.59 15.36
CA ILE A 148 8.74 12.25 14.78
C ILE A 148 7.86 11.22 15.49
N LYS A 149 7.81 11.24 16.84
CA LYS A 149 6.97 10.33 17.63
C LYS A 149 5.50 10.40 17.21
N ASN A 150 4.93 11.60 17.17
CA ASN A 150 3.53 11.79 16.82
C ASN A 150 3.27 11.52 15.33
N ALA A 151 4.24 11.84 14.47
CA ALA A 151 4.17 11.48 13.05
C ALA A 151 4.12 9.95 12.85
N LEU A 152 4.91 9.18 13.61
CA LEU A 152 4.86 7.71 13.58
C LEU A 152 3.51 7.17 14.10
N LEU A 153 2.91 7.79 15.12
CA LEU A 153 1.55 7.43 15.58
C LEU A 153 0.51 7.67 14.48
N VAL A 154 0.59 8.79 13.77
CA VAL A 154 -0.31 9.10 12.65
C VAL A 154 -0.14 8.07 11.52
N LEU A 155 1.10 7.73 11.16
CA LEU A 155 1.37 6.67 10.17
C LEU A 155 0.80 5.31 10.61
N GLY A 156 0.96 4.95 11.89
CA GLY A 156 0.35 3.74 12.45
C GLY A 156 -1.17 3.76 12.36
N GLY A 157 -1.81 4.91 12.60
CA GLY A 157 -3.24 5.11 12.44
C GLY A 157 -3.71 4.99 10.98
N ILE A 158 -2.95 5.53 10.03
CA ILE A 158 -3.24 5.38 8.58
C ILE A 158 -3.13 3.90 8.16
N ASN A 159 -2.12 3.18 8.65
CA ASN A 159 -2.00 1.73 8.40
C ASN A 159 -3.19 0.95 8.98
N ALA A 160 -3.65 1.32 10.18
CA ALA A 160 -4.81 0.70 10.81
C ALA A 160 -6.09 0.97 10.00
N LEU A 161 -6.25 2.18 9.47
CA LEU A 161 -7.34 2.54 8.59
C LEU A 161 -7.29 1.74 7.27
N GLY A 162 -6.09 1.54 6.71
CA GLY A 162 -5.88 0.66 5.56
C GLY A 162 -6.27 -0.80 5.84
N CYS A 163 -6.00 -1.30 7.05
CA CYS A 163 -6.47 -2.60 7.53
C CYS A 163 -8.01 -2.67 7.52
N LEU A 164 -8.68 -1.64 8.05
CA LEU A 164 -10.15 -1.56 8.06
C LEU A 164 -10.75 -1.49 6.65
N PHE A 165 -10.19 -0.67 5.76
CA PHE A 165 -10.65 -0.57 4.38
C PHE A 165 -10.40 -1.82 3.56
N THR A 166 -9.42 -2.65 3.95
CA THR A 166 -9.19 -3.94 3.29
C THR A 166 -10.41 -4.85 3.39
N PHE A 167 -11.23 -4.76 4.44
CA PHE A 167 -12.49 -5.51 4.54
C PHE A 167 -13.52 -5.18 3.46
N LEU A 168 -13.40 -4.04 2.78
CA LEU A 168 -14.25 -3.67 1.64
C LEU A 168 -13.76 -4.25 0.31
N VAL A 169 -12.55 -4.81 0.28
CA VAL A 169 -11.95 -5.37 -0.94
C VAL A 169 -12.36 -6.84 -1.07
N PRO A 170 -13.00 -7.24 -2.18
CA PRO A 170 -13.35 -8.64 -2.41
C PRO A 170 -12.09 -9.48 -2.67
N GLU A 171 -12.09 -10.74 -2.22
CA GLU A 171 -11.04 -11.70 -2.51
C GLU A 171 -11.18 -12.21 -3.95
N SER A 172 -10.12 -12.06 -4.75
CA SER A 172 -10.02 -12.47 -6.15
C SER A 172 -9.48 -13.89 -6.33
N LYS A 173 -8.96 -14.51 -5.27
CA LYS A 173 -8.34 -15.85 -5.33
C LYS A 173 -9.29 -16.90 -5.94
N GLY A 174 -8.81 -17.56 -6.99
CA GLY A 174 -9.43 -18.76 -7.57
C GLY A 174 -10.64 -18.50 -8.46
N LYS A 175 -10.93 -17.24 -8.78
CA LYS A 175 -11.99 -16.84 -9.72
C LYS A 175 -11.37 -16.35 -11.02
N SER A 176 -12.01 -16.65 -12.16
CA SER A 176 -11.59 -16.06 -13.43
C SER A 176 -11.88 -14.55 -13.44
N LEU A 177 -11.24 -13.81 -14.35
CA LEU A 177 -11.47 -12.37 -14.49
C LEU A 177 -12.94 -12.08 -14.88
N GLU A 178 -13.53 -12.94 -15.70
CA GLU A 178 -14.91 -12.86 -16.20
C GLU A 178 -15.92 -13.19 -15.09
N GLU A 179 -15.58 -14.11 -14.19
CA GLU A 179 -16.38 -14.41 -12.98
C GLU A 179 -16.31 -13.30 -11.94
N MET A 180 -15.16 -12.63 -11.82
CA MET A 180 -14.99 -11.48 -10.92
C MET A 180 -15.69 -10.23 -11.44
N SER A 181 -15.74 -10.04 -12.76
CA SER A 181 -16.36 -8.88 -13.41
C SER A 181 -17.87 -9.03 -13.63
N GLY A 182 -18.40 -10.24 -13.57
CA GLY A 182 -19.79 -10.55 -13.93
C GLY A 182 -20.05 -10.54 -15.44
N GLU A 183 -18.99 -10.53 -16.26
CA GLU A 183 -19.12 -10.50 -17.74
C GLU A 183 -19.86 -11.75 -18.27
N ASN A 184 -19.77 -12.89 -17.59
CA ASN A 184 -20.53 -14.10 -17.94
C ASN A 184 -22.07 -13.95 -17.79
N GLU A 185 -22.52 -13.08 -16.88
CA GLU A 185 -23.95 -12.83 -16.65
C GLU A 185 -24.47 -11.77 -17.64
N ASP A 186 -23.65 -10.75 -17.94
CA ASP A 186 -23.94 -9.72 -18.95
C ASP A 186 -24.07 -10.35 -20.36
N GLU A 187 -23.15 -11.25 -20.75
CA GLU A 187 -23.21 -11.94 -22.05
C GLU A 187 -24.40 -12.91 -22.16
N ALA A 188 -24.75 -13.60 -21.06
CA ALA A 188 -25.91 -14.48 -21.04
C ALA A 188 -27.24 -13.70 -21.18
N ALA A 189 -27.34 -12.53 -20.53
CA ALA A 189 -28.49 -11.64 -20.65
C ALA A 189 -28.62 -11.00 -22.04
N GLU A 190 -27.50 -10.63 -22.67
CA GLU A 190 -27.49 -10.12 -24.06
C GLU A 190 -27.85 -11.22 -25.09
N GLY A 191 -27.40 -12.46 -24.85
CA GLY A 191 -27.74 -13.62 -25.68
C GLY A 191 -29.23 -13.99 -25.65
N GLU A 192 -29.87 -13.90 -24.48
CA GLU A 192 -31.32 -14.14 -24.33
C GLU A 192 -32.16 -13.00 -24.95
N GLY A 193 -31.70 -11.74 -24.87
CA GLY A 193 -32.36 -10.60 -25.50
C GLY A 193 -32.31 -10.58 -27.03
N SER A 194 -31.28 -11.19 -27.63
CA SER A 194 -31.11 -11.27 -29.09
C SER A 194 -31.99 -12.35 -29.75
N SER A 195 -32.34 -13.42 -29.03
CA SER A 195 -33.11 -14.53 -29.59
C SER A 195 -34.59 -14.20 -29.90
N TYR A 196 -35.11 -13.06 -29.43
CA TYR A 196 -36.53 -12.70 -29.62
C TYR A 196 -36.84 -11.85 -30.86
N ASN A 197 -35.84 -11.40 -31.64
CA ASN A 197 -36.07 -10.42 -32.72
C ASN A 197 -35.90 -10.94 -34.16
N ASN A 198 -35.76 -12.26 -34.37
CA ASN A 198 -35.75 -12.85 -35.72
C ASN A 198 -37.15 -13.07 -36.32
N ARG A 199 -38.00 -12.02 -36.31
CA ARG A 199 -39.18 -12.00 -37.19
C ARG A 199 -38.75 -11.52 -38.57
N THR A 200 -38.47 -12.49 -39.44
CA THR A 200 -38.37 -12.29 -40.89
C THR A 200 -39.63 -11.59 -41.40
N VAL A 201 -39.50 -10.36 -41.88
CA VAL A 201 -40.54 -9.68 -42.66
C VAL A 201 -40.58 -10.31 -44.05
N PRO A 202 -41.73 -10.79 -44.55
CA PRO A 202 -41.84 -11.26 -45.92
C PRO A 202 -41.77 -10.04 -46.86
N VAL A 203 -40.85 -10.09 -47.81
CA VAL A 203 -40.81 -9.16 -48.94
C VAL A 203 -41.97 -9.51 -49.86
N ALA A 204 -42.89 -8.57 -50.06
CA ALA A 204 -43.92 -8.60 -51.09
C ALA A 204 -43.53 -7.66 -52.23
#